data_AF-A0A1I7ZEP2-F1
#
_entry.id   AF-A0A1I7ZEP2-F1
#
_cell.length_a   1.000
_cell.length_b   1.000
_cell.length_c   1.000
_cell.angle_alpha   90.00
_cell.angle_beta   90.00
_cell.angle_gamma   90.00
#
_symmetry.space_group_name_H-M   'P 1'
#
loop_
_entity.id
_entity.type
_entity.pdbx_description
1 polymer ?
#
loop_
_entity_poly.entity_id
_entity_poly.type
_entity_poly.pdbx_seq_one_letter_code
_entity_poly.pdbx_strand_id
1 'polypeptide(L)'
;MPMPVFHYFLTGFAAASVLLNFAIILGILRHRKSNPILRGSYFGLIIFHGTADILLALETALLMRGRKYRYLDFVLWEGNGLWYVLPWVTNGLNYYLKAVIYVGHILLSFNRFTSIFYSLKYETFWDSKLMNWVCVLAWIVPSFFYLPIVLNFNNEMWYSMGKRNETVRLLMDDGTTQLISYIDGGLSFGATVICLIFYILSAVKISRQMIKHKMHKNQSMEIRLFISSLIQFSLLSLVTANQVWTIVASSQGKNDTVLWLYDLSYPVLDMLYSANPWILCLTSSATRDAIRRLLLPLRNRVASVQVASSAFASSTASMMPQRPPPS
;
A
#
# COMPACT_ATOMS: atom_id res chain seq x y z
N MET A 1 -12.88 26.57 11.21
CA MET A 1 -13.73 26.16 10.08
C MET A 1 -14.06 24.68 10.18
N PRO A 2 -15.31 24.25 9.92
CA PRO A 2 -15.57 22.84 9.61
C PRO A 2 -14.73 22.43 8.39
N MET A 3 -14.24 21.19 8.39
CA MET A 3 -13.53 20.61 7.25
C MET A 3 -14.37 20.77 5.96
N PRO A 4 -13.79 21.08 4.79
CA PRO A 4 -14.56 21.21 3.57
C PRO A 4 -15.28 19.89 3.24
N VAL A 5 -16.50 19.98 2.67
CA VAL A 5 -17.37 18.81 2.41
C VAL A 5 -16.64 17.68 1.67
N PHE A 6 -15.84 18.03 0.67
CA PHE A 6 -15.05 17.06 -0.09
C PHE A 6 -14.04 16.27 0.77
N HIS A 7 -13.43 16.90 1.76
CA HIS A 7 -12.49 16.22 2.67
C HIS A 7 -13.21 15.24 3.61
N TYR A 8 -14.48 15.47 3.98
CA TYR A 8 -15.26 14.48 4.73
C TYR A 8 -15.49 13.21 3.90
N PHE A 9 -15.83 13.36 2.61
CA PHE A 9 -15.98 12.22 1.71
C PHE A 9 -14.67 11.42 1.58
N LEU A 10 -13.55 12.10 1.34
CA LEU A 10 -12.23 11.46 1.28
C LEU A 10 -11.85 10.79 2.60
N THR A 11 -12.16 11.41 3.73
CA THR A 11 -11.92 10.82 5.06
C THR A 11 -12.74 9.55 5.26
N GLY A 12 -14.03 9.58 4.90
CA GLY A 12 -14.89 8.41 4.96
C GLY A 12 -14.41 7.28 4.04
N PHE A 13 -14.00 7.62 2.81
CA PHE A 13 -13.42 6.66 1.88
C PHE A 13 -12.12 6.05 2.42
N ALA A 14 -11.21 6.87 2.95
CA ALA A 14 -9.98 6.43 3.58
C ALA A 14 -10.24 5.49 4.78
N ALA A 15 -11.21 5.80 5.63
CA ALA A 15 -11.59 4.96 6.75
C ALA A 15 -12.12 3.59 6.28
N ALA A 16 -13.00 3.58 5.27
CA ALA A 16 -13.49 2.34 4.65
C ALA A 16 -12.34 1.53 4.02
N SER A 17 -11.38 2.21 3.37
CA SER A 17 -10.17 1.58 2.84
C SER A 17 -9.31 0.95 3.92
N VAL A 18 -9.09 1.62 5.05
CA VAL A 18 -8.34 1.06 6.19
C VAL A 18 -8.99 -0.22 6.72
N LEU A 19 -10.31 -0.21 6.90
CA LEU A 19 -11.06 -1.39 7.35
C LEU A 19 -10.94 -2.54 6.34
N LEU A 20 -11.06 -2.24 5.04
CA LEU A 20 -10.91 -3.23 3.98
C LEU A 20 -9.48 -3.78 3.92
N ASN A 21 -8.47 -2.93 4.07
CA ASN A 21 -7.06 -3.33 4.06
C ASN A 21 -6.74 -4.24 5.26
N PHE A 22 -7.28 -3.91 6.44
CA PHE A 22 -7.19 -4.75 7.63
C PHE A 22 -7.86 -6.11 7.42
N ALA A 23 -9.06 -6.13 6.82
CA ALA A 23 -9.75 -7.38 6.49
C ALA A 23 -8.97 -8.23 5.47
N ILE A 24 -8.32 -7.61 4.48
CA ILE A 24 -7.45 -8.28 3.51
C ILE A 24 -6.26 -8.91 4.23
N ILE A 25 -5.54 -8.15 5.06
CA ILE A 25 -4.37 -8.64 5.81
C ILE A 25 -4.79 -9.81 6.70
N LEU A 26 -5.85 -9.67 7.48
CA LEU A 26 -6.38 -10.76 8.31
C LEU A 26 -6.78 -11.99 7.50
N GLY A 27 -7.46 -11.78 6.36
CA GLY A 27 -7.85 -12.85 5.44
C GLY A 27 -6.65 -13.62 4.90
N ILE A 28 -5.60 -12.90 4.46
CA ILE A 28 -4.35 -13.51 3.99
C ILE A 28 -3.68 -14.27 5.15
N LEU A 29 -3.47 -13.64 6.31
CA LEU A 29 -2.81 -14.26 7.45
C LEU A 29 -3.53 -15.52 7.95
N ARG A 30 -4.87 -15.50 7.99
CA ARG A 30 -5.68 -16.63 8.44
C ARG A 30 -5.69 -17.78 7.44
N HIS A 31 -5.75 -17.49 6.13
CA HIS A 31 -5.95 -18.51 5.11
C HIS A 31 -4.68 -18.90 4.33
N ARG A 32 -3.53 -18.24 4.56
CA ARG A 32 -2.25 -18.56 3.89
C ARG A 32 -1.74 -19.97 4.12
N LYS A 33 -2.09 -20.61 5.24
CA LYS A 33 -1.72 -22.01 5.50
C LYS A 33 -2.53 -22.99 4.64
N SER A 34 -3.79 -22.67 4.38
CA SER A 34 -4.72 -23.50 3.62
C SER A 34 -4.72 -23.26 2.11
N ASN A 35 -4.23 -22.09 1.66
CA ASN A 35 -4.24 -21.69 0.26
C ASN A 35 -2.82 -21.36 -0.22
N PRO A 36 -2.23 -22.19 -1.11
CA PRO A 36 -0.85 -21.97 -1.58
C PRO A 36 -0.67 -20.65 -2.31
N ILE A 37 -1.72 -20.14 -2.97
CA ILE A 37 -1.69 -18.84 -3.66
C ILE A 37 -1.38 -17.71 -2.68
N LEU A 38 -2.05 -17.69 -1.52
CA LEU A 38 -1.90 -16.66 -0.49
C LEU A 38 -0.55 -16.76 0.25
N ARG A 39 0.18 -17.87 0.08
CA ARG A 39 1.53 -18.04 0.63
C ARG A 39 2.60 -17.39 -0.26
N GLY A 40 2.26 -17.06 -1.51
CA GLY A 40 3.18 -16.46 -2.46
C GLY A 40 3.77 -15.14 -1.98
N SER A 41 4.99 -14.85 -2.45
CA SER A 41 5.76 -13.65 -2.10
C SER A 41 5.01 -12.35 -2.41
N TYR A 42 4.18 -12.34 -3.46
CA TYR A 42 3.27 -11.24 -3.76
C TYR A 42 2.38 -10.86 -2.57
N PHE A 43 1.70 -11.82 -1.94
CA PHE A 43 0.81 -11.55 -0.81
C PHE A 43 1.57 -11.17 0.46
N GLY A 44 2.83 -11.61 0.60
CA GLY A 44 3.73 -11.10 1.63
C GLY A 44 3.99 -9.60 1.47
N LEU A 45 4.27 -9.16 0.23
CA LEU A 45 4.44 -7.74 -0.10
C LEU A 45 3.13 -6.95 0.01
N ILE A 46 1.97 -7.55 -0.28
CA ILE A 46 0.67 -6.93 -0.04
C ILE A 46 0.43 -6.69 1.46
N ILE A 47 0.82 -7.63 2.33
CA ILE A 47 0.72 -7.39 3.78
C ILE A 47 1.64 -6.24 4.21
N PHE A 48 2.89 -6.23 3.73
CA PHE A 48 3.83 -5.15 4.00
C PHE A 48 3.24 -3.80 3.55
N HIS A 49 2.81 -3.71 2.29
CA HIS A 49 2.31 -2.47 1.71
C HIS A 49 1.00 -2.03 2.37
N GLY A 50 0.07 -2.96 2.60
CA GLY A 50 -1.17 -2.68 3.32
C GLY A 50 -0.95 -2.22 4.78
N THR A 51 0.11 -2.69 5.44
CA THR A 51 0.47 -2.20 6.77
C THR A 51 0.97 -0.76 6.71
N ALA A 52 1.81 -0.42 5.73
CA ALA A 52 2.26 0.96 5.52
C ALA A 52 1.10 1.90 5.16
N ASP A 53 0.18 1.45 4.30
CA ASP A 53 -1.04 2.19 3.94
C ASP A 53 -1.91 2.49 5.17
N ILE A 54 -2.13 1.51 6.05
CA ILE A 54 -2.91 1.71 7.29
C ILE A 54 -2.22 2.70 8.20
N LEU A 55 -0.90 2.55 8.41
CA LEU A 55 -0.14 3.46 9.27
C LEU A 55 -0.16 4.89 8.75
N LEU A 56 0.02 5.08 7.43
CA LEU A 56 -0.04 6.40 6.81
C LEU A 56 -1.46 6.98 6.89
N ALA A 57 -2.49 6.17 6.65
CA ALA A 57 -3.89 6.62 6.78
C ALA A 57 -4.21 7.09 8.21
N LEU A 58 -3.74 6.35 9.22
CA LEU A 58 -3.94 6.71 10.63
C LEU A 58 -3.16 7.97 11.00
N GLU A 59 -1.89 8.06 10.59
CA GLU A 59 -1.05 9.26 10.77
C GLU A 59 -1.74 10.48 10.14
N THR A 60 -2.17 10.36 8.88
CA THR A 60 -2.77 11.48 8.14
C THR A 60 -4.13 11.88 8.73
N ALA A 61 -4.94 10.91 9.16
CA ALA A 61 -6.24 11.20 9.78
C ALA A 61 -6.09 11.84 11.17
N LEU A 62 -5.23 11.28 12.02
CA LEU A 62 -5.09 11.71 13.41
C LEU A 62 -4.18 12.92 13.56
N LEU A 63 -2.95 12.86 13.03
CA LEU A 63 -1.93 13.87 13.25
C LEU A 63 -2.01 15.01 12.24
N MET A 64 -2.15 14.73 10.94
CA MET A 64 -2.22 15.80 9.94
C MET A 64 -3.58 16.51 9.93
N ARG A 65 -4.68 15.78 9.68
CA ARG A 65 -6.03 16.37 9.61
C ARG A 65 -6.59 16.72 10.99
N GLY A 66 -6.44 15.83 11.97
CA GLY A 66 -6.93 16.07 13.33
C GLY A 66 -6.39 17.37 13.91
N ARG A 67 -5.10 17.65 13.69
CA ARG A 67 -4.50 18.94 14.00
C ARG A 67 -5.02 20.07 13.10
N LYS A 68 -4.96 19.93 11.77
CA LYS A 68 -5.33 21.00 10.81
C LYS A 68 -6.73 21.56 11.11
N TYR A 69 -7.68 20.69 11.47
CA TYR A 69 -9.07 21.04 11.77
C TYR A 69 -9.41 21.07 13.26
N ARG A 70 -8.41 21.16 14.14
CA ARG A 70 -8.61 21.42 15.58
C ARG A 70 -9.39 20.33 16.32
N TYR A 71 -9.41 19.10 15.80
CA TYR A 71 -9.98 17.94 16.50
C TYR A 71 -9.11 17.50 17.69
N LEU A 72 -7.85 17.90 17.73
CA LEU A 72 -6.92 17.59 18.82
C LEU A 72 -6.83 18.69 19.89
N ASP A 73 -7.63 19.76 19.82
CA ASP A 73 -7.52 20.93 20.71
C ASP A 73 -7.62 20.60 22.22
N PHE A 74 -8.30 19.50 22.57
CA PHE A 74 -8.40 19.01 23.94
C PHE A 74 -7.05 18.56 24.53
N VAL A 75 -6.03 18.32 23.69
CA VAL A 75 -4.66 17.95 24.09
C VAL A 75 -3.61 18.91 23.50
N LEU A 76 -3.90 19.49 22.33
CA LEU A 76 -3.01 20.33 21.55
C LEU A 76 -3.49 21.79 21.57
N TRP A 77 -3.02 22.54 22.57
CA TRP A 77 -3.20 24.00 22.64
C TRP A 77 -1.85 24.70 22.73
N GLU A 78 -1.85 25.99 22.36
CA GLU A 78 -0.65 26.82 22.32
C GLU A 78 -0.01 26.92 23.71
N GLY A 79 1.31 26.71 23.77
CA GLY A 79 2.09 26.75 25.01
C GLY A 79 2.21 25.41 25.76
N ASN A 80 1.48 24.36 25.39
CA ASN A 80 1.69 23.02 25.95
C ASN A 80 2.93 22.34 25.35
N GLY A 81 3.59 21.43 26.06
CA GLY A 81 4.75 20.66 25.56
C GLY A 81 4.49 19.92 24.25
N LEU A 82 3.28 19.38 24.06
CA LEU A 82 2.89 18.73 22.80
C LEU A 82 2.86 19.69 21.61
N TRP A 83 2.59 20.98 21.83
CA TRP A 83 2.64 22.00 20.78
C TRP A 83 4.03 22.13 20.15
N TYR A 84 5.07 21.91 20.95
CA TYR A 84 6.47 22.02 20.52
C TYR A 84 7.05 20.71 19.97
N VAL A 85 6.60 19.56 20.48
CA VAL A 85 7.14 18.25 20.09
C VAL A 85 6.41 17.63 18.89
N LEU A 86 5.09 17.78 18.83
CA LEU A 86 4.27 17.13 17.82
C LEU A 86 4.54 17.57 16.37
N PRO A 87 4.99 18.81 16.07
CA PRO A 87 5.43 19.20 14.72
C PRO A 87 6.47 18.23 14.14
N TRP A 88 7.49 17.90 14.94
CA TRP A 88 8.58 17.01 14.57
C TRP A 88 8.10 15.58 14.33
N VAL A 89 7.27 15.06 15.24
CA VAL A 89 6.73 13.70 15.16
C VAL A 89 5.81 13.55 13.95
N THR A 90 4.86 14.49 13.78
CA THR A 90 3.90 14.48 12.67
C THR A 90 4.63 14.55 11.33
N ASN A 91 5.54 15.52 11.19
CA ASN A 91 6.26 15.71 9.95
C ASN A 91 7.16 14.52 9.63
N GLY A 92 7.99 14.11 10.60
CA GLY A 92 8.90 13.00 10.44
C GLY A 92 8.22 11.68 10.10
N LEU A 93 7.14 11.35 10.82
CA LEU A 93 6.40 10.12 10.61
C LEU A 93 5.69 10.10 9.25
N ASN A 94 5.04 11.19 8.85
CA ASN A 94 4.37 11.31 7.55
C ASN A 94 5.35 11.05 6.39
N TYR A 95 6.46 11.78 6.35
CA TYR A 95 7.44 11.64 5.26
C TYR A 95 8.19 10.30 5.29
N TYR A 96 8.47 9.76 6.48
CA TYR A 96 9.01 8.42 6.63
C TYR A 96 8.08 7.35 6.02
N LEU A 97 6.79 7.36 6.39
CA LEU A 97 5.81 6.39 5.90
C LEU A 97 5.61 6.50 4.38
N LYS A 98 5.64 7.71 3.82
CA LYS A 98 5.63 7.92 2.36
C LYS A 98 6.81 7.20 1.68
N ALA A 99 8.01 7.33 2.23
CA ALA A 99 9.18 6.65 1.66
C ALA A 99 9.12 5.13 1.83
N VAL A 100 8.56 4.61 2.94
CA VAL A 100 8.28 3.17 3.08
C VAL A 100 7.35 2.69 1.96
N ILE A 101 6.30 3.46 1.65
CA ILE A 101 5.39 3.16 0.54
C ILE A 101 6.13 3.18 -0.81
N TYR A 102 7.00 4.17 -1.06
CA TYR A 102 7.79 4.23 -2.30
C TYR A 102 8.67 2.97 -2.47
N VAL A 103 9.35 2.53 -1.41
CA VAL A 103 10.11 1.28 -1.42
C VAL A 103 9.19 0.09 -1.66
N GLY A 104 8.00 0.06 -1.05
CA GLY A 104 6.97 -0.95 -1.30
C GLY A 104 6.58 -1.08 -2.77
N HIS A 105 6.40 0.04 -3.47
CA HIS A 105 6.12 0.05 -4.91
C HIS A 105 7.29 -0.51 -5.75
N ILE A 106 8.54 -0.17 -5.40
CA ILE A 106 9.73 -0.74 -6.04
C ILE A 106 9.75 -2.26 -5.84
N LEU A 107 9.50 -2.74 -4.63
CA LEU A 107 9.49 -4.17 -4.33
C LEU A 107 8.37 -4.91 -5.07
N LEU A 108 7.17 -4.33 -5.14
CA LEU A 108 6.05 -4.92 -5.89
C LEU A 108 6.35 -4.98 -7.39
N SER A 109 6.85 -3.90 -7.98
CA SER A 109 7.20 -3.88 -9.41
C SER A 109 8.34 -4.86 -9.73
N PHE A 110 9.35 -4.96 -8.87
CA PHE A 110 10.44 -5.94 -9.00
C PHE A 110 9.95 -7.38 -8.82
N ASN A 111 9.02 -7.62 -7.89
CA ASN A 111 8.40 -8.93 -7.70
C ASN A 111 7.59 -9.37 -8.93
N ARG A 112 6.85 -8.46 -9.57
CA ARG A 112 6.14 -8.76 -10.83
C ARG A 112 7.10 -8.97 -11.99
N PHE A 113 8.13 -8.13 -12.09
CA PHE A 113 9.17 -8.28 -13.09
C PHE A 113 9.83 -9.66 -13.00
N THR A 114 10.23 -10.08 -11.81
CA THR A 114 10.84 -11.41 -11.60
C THR A 114 9.86 -12.57 -11.83
N SER A 115 8.56 -12.42 -11.51
CA SER A 115 7.57 -13.48 -11.81
C SER A 115 7.39 -13.71 -13.31
N ILE A 116 7.44 -12.64 -14.11
CA ILE A 116 7.31 -12.70 -15.57
C ILE A 116 8.63 -13.11 -16.23
N PHE A 117 9.77 -12.61 -15.74
CA PHE A 117 11.07 -12.89 -16.35
C PHE A 117 11.61 -14.27 -16.00
N TYR A 118 11.44 -14.71 -14.75
CA TYR A 118 12.05 -15.90 -14.18
C TYR A 118 11.03 -16.83 -13.53
N SER A 119 9.90 -17.09 -14.20
CA SER A 119 8.78 -17.88 -13.63
C SER A 119 9.19 -19.23 -13.01
N LEU A 120 10.16 -19.94 -13.59
CA LEU A 120 10.64 -21.23 -13.07
C LEU A 120 11.48 -21.12 -11.79
N LYS A 121 12.19 -19.99 -11.60
CA LYS A 121 13.05 -19.75 -10.44
C LYS A 121 12.42 -18.78 -9.44
N TYR A 122 11.23 -18.25 -9.74
CA TYR A 122 10.58 -17.19 -8.99
C TYR A 122 10.33 -17.57 -7.53
N GLU A 123 9.84 -18.78 -7.28
CA GLU A 123 9.57 -19.26 -5.92
C GLU A 123 10.85 -19.43 -5.09
N THR A 124 11.95 -19.86 -5.73
CA THR A 124 13.26 -19.97 -5.07
C THR A 124 13.88 -18.60 -4.81
N PHE A 125 13.71 -17.66 -5.75
CA PHE A 125 14.25 -16.31 -5.60
C PHE A 125 13.56 -15.56 -4.46
N TRP A 126 12.23 -15.68 -4.34
CA TRP A 126 11.46 -15.04 -3.26
C TRP A 126 11.14 -16.02 -2.14
N ASP A 127 12.16 -16.72 -1.64
CA ASP A 127 11.98 -17.60 -0.49
C ASP A 127 11.54 -16.81 0.77
N SER A 128 11.03 -17.53 1.77
CA SER A 128 10.47 -16.88 2.96
C SER A 128 11.53 -16.14 3.79
N LYS A 129 12.80 -16.57 3.74
CA LYS A 129 13.89 -15.92 4.48
C LYS A 129 14.25 -14.58 3.83
N LEU A 130 14.47 -14.56 2.51
CA LEU A 130 14.75 -13.34 1.78
C LEU A 130 13.58 -12.36 1.90
N MET A 131 12.33 -12.83 1.79
CA MET A 131 11.16 -11.97 1.94
C MET A 131 11.14 -11.23 3.28
N ASN A 132 11.45 -11.92 4.38
CA ASN A 132 11.51 -11.29 5.70
C ASN A 132 12.60 -10.21 5.76
N TRP A 133 13.79 -10.49 5.23
CA TRP A 133 14.88 -9.50 5.18
C TRP A 133 14.53 -8.29 4.30
N VAL A 134 13.94 -8.53 3.14
CA VAL A 134 13.48 -7.47 2.24
C VAL A 134 12.46 -6.57 2.93
N CYS A 135 11.48 -7.14 3.63
CA CYS A 135 10.50 -6.36 4.40
C CYS A 135 11.15 -5.55 5.52
N VAL A 136 12.08 -6.15 6.28
CA VAL A 136 12.80 -5.45 7.36
C VAL A 136 13.63 -4.28 6.81
N LEU A 137 14.40 -4.54 5.76
CA LEU A 137 15.20 -3.50 5.11
C LEU A 137 14.32 -2.40 4.50
N ALA A 138 13.15 -2.73 3.99
CA ALA A 138 12.21 -1.75 3.46
C ALA A 138 11.66 -0.78 4.51
N TRP A 139 11.62 -1.17 5.79
CA TRP A 139 11.32 -0.27 6.91
C TRP A 139 12.53 0.52 7.38
N ILE A 140 13.72 -0.09 7.39
CA ILE A 140 14.94 0.53 7.91
C ILE A 140 15.52 1.57 6.94
N VAL A 141 15.57 1.26 5.63
CA VAL A 141 16.23 2.10 4.62
C VAL A 141 15.65 3.53 4.58
N PRO A 142 14.32 3.74 4.57
CA PRO A 142 13.74 5.07 4.63
C PRO A 142 14.13 5.90 5.86
N SER A 143 14.43 5.25 6.99
CA SER A 143 14.84 5.94 8.22
C SER A 143 16.17 6.70 8.05
N PHE A 144 17.09 6.20 7.23
CA PHE A 144 18.36 6.89 6.97
C PHE A 144 18.20 8.22 6.25
N PHE A 145 17.08 8.44 5.54
CA PHE A 145 16.81 9.71 4.85
C PHE A 145 16.16 10.74 5.77
N TYR A 146 15.22 10.33 6.62
CA TYR A 146 14.41 11.26 7.41
C TYR A 146 14.84 11.43 8.86
N LEU A 147 15.42 10.41 9.51
CA LEU A 147 15.91 10.56 10.89
C LEU A 147 16.95 11.68 11.02
N PRO A 148 17.93 11.85 10.11
CA PRO A 148 18.88 12.94 10.22
C PRO A 148 18.24 14.33 10.18
N ILE A 149 17.12 14.48 9.47
CA ILE A 149 16.39 15.77 9.38
C ILE A 149 15.59 16.01 10.65
N VAL A 150 14.86 14.99 11.10
CA VAL A 150 13.97 15.09 12.27
C VAL A 150 14.74 15.16 13.59
N LEU A 151 15.97 14.62 13.64
CA LEU A 151 16.81 14.66 14.83
C LEU A 151 17.81 15.83 14.84
N ASN A 152 17.87 16.63 13.77
CA ASN A 152 18.72 17.80 13.71
C ASN A 152 18.04 19.02 14.33
N PHE A 153 18.47 19.40 15.53
CA PHE A 153 17.94 20.54 16.26
C PHE A 153 18.21 21.92 15.63
N ASN A 154 19.03 21.99 14.58
CA ASN A 154 19.20 23.23 13.80
C ASN A 154 18.04 23.48 12.84
N ASN A 155 17.22 22.47 12.57
CA ASN A 155 16.01 22.62 11.78
C ASN A 155 14.90 23.16 12.68
N GLU A 156 14.04 24.03 12.17
CA GLU A 156 12.90 24.54 12.93
C GLU A 156 11.61 23.98 12.35
N MET A 157 10.80 23.35 13.20
CA MET A 157 9.45 22.89 12.88
C MET A 157 8.50 23.35 13.98
N TRP A 158 7.45 24.09 13.62
CA TRP A 158 6.51 24.61 14.60
C TRP A 158 5.08 24.60 14.09
N TYR A 159 4.15 24.67 15.04
CA TYR A 159 2.77 24.95 14.74
C TYR A 159 2.49 26.43 14.81
N SER A 160 1.69 26.90 13.86
CA SER A 160 1.22 28.27 13.79
C SER A 160 -0.26 28.27 13.50
N MET A 161 -0.96 29.20 14.13
CA MET A 161 -2.38 29.42 13.86
C MET A 161 -2.55 30.06 12.47
N GLY A 162 -3.37 29.43 11.63
CA GLY A 162 -3.76 29.97 10.34
C GLY A 162 -4.63 31.22 10.47
N LYS A 163 -5.02 31.80 9.33
CA LYS A 163 -5.91 32.97 9.28
C LYS A 163 -7.15 32.74 10.15
N ARG A 164 -7.48 33.70 11.02
CA ARG A 164 -8.63 33.69 11.95
C ARG A 164 -8.57 32.60 13.05
N ASN A 165 -7.40 32.03 13.35
CA ASN A 165 -7.23 30.96 14.36
C ASN A 165 -8.07 29.71 14.06
N GLU A 166 -8.43 29.48 12.80
CA GLU A 166 -9.37 28.42 12.43
C GLU A 166 -8.71 27.08 12.10
N THR A 167 -7.41 27.08 11.82
CA THR A 167 -6.64 25.89 11.42
C THR A 167 -5.24 25.94 12.03
N VAL A 168 -4.67 24.78 12.36
CA VAL A 168 -3.28 24.68 12.82
C VAL A 168 -2.40 24.29 11.63
N ARG A 169 -1.47 25.16 11.26
CA ARG A 169 -0.52 24.94 10.15
C ARG A 169 0.78 24.39 10.67
N LEU A 170 1.38 23.49 9.88
CA LEU A 170 2.73 22.97 10.15
C LEU A 170 3.64 23.84 9.32
N LEU A 171 4.51 24.58 9.99
CA LEU A 171 5.51 25.42 9.35
C LEU A 171 6.88 24.85 9.67
N MET A 172 7.79 25.11 8.74
CA MET A 172 9.20 24.79 8.87
C MET A 172 9.97 26.01 8.36
N ASP A 173 11.22 26.15 8.75
CA ASP A 173 12.08 27.13 8.12
C ASP A 173 12.30 26.81 6.63
N ASP A 174 12.72 27.80 5.85
CA ASP A 174 12.87 27.68 4.40
C ASP A 174 13.89 26.59 4.01
N GLY A 175 14.98 26.47 4.79
CA GLY A 175 16.03 25.48 4.55
C GLY A 175 15.53 24.06 4.76
N THR A 176 14.86 23.80 5.88
CA THR A 176 14.25 22.51 6.20
C THR A 176 13.16 22.14 5.19
N THR A 177 12.31 23.11 4.81
CA THR A 177 11.27 22.91 3.80
C THR A 177 11.88 22.45 2.48
N GLN A 178 12.89 23.17 1.97
CA GLN A 178 13.58 22.81 0.73
C GLN A 178 14.23 21.43 0.81
N LEU A 179 14.95 21.15 1.89
CA LEU A 179 15.63 19.87 2.08
C LEU A 179 14.65 18.69 2.04
N ILE A 180 13.54 18.78 2.79
CA ILE A 180 12.51 17.74 2.81
C ILE A 180 11.86 17.59 1.44
N SER A 181 11.53 18.71 0.76
CA SER A 181 10.96 18.67 -0.59
C SER A 181 11.90 18.01 -1.60
N TYR A 182 13.21 18.26 -1.53
CA TYR A 182 14.19 17.61 -2.40
C TYR A 182 14.32 16.11 -2.12
N ILE A 183 14.33 15.72 -0.84
CA ILE A 183 14.44 14.30 -0.46
C ILE A 183 13.18 13.54 -0.85
N ASP A 184 11.99 14.04 -0.50
CA ASP A 184 10.73 13.39 -0.87
C ASP A 184 10.52 13.37 -2.39
N GLY A 185 10.84 14.49 -3.07
CA GLY A 185 10.82 14.59 -4.53
C GLY A 185 11.79 13.61 -5.20
N GLY A 186 13.03 13.52 -4.71
CA GLY A 186 14.04 12.60 -5.22
C GLY A 186 13.68 11.13 -5.02
N LEU A 187 13.18 10.77 -3.82
CA LEU A 187 12.74 9.40 -3.52
C LEU A 187 11.53 8.99 -4.35
N SER A 188 10.50 9.85 -4.45
CA SER A 188 9.30 9.57 -5.24
C SER A 188 9.61 9.47 -6.74
N PHE A 189 10.44 10.38 -7.27
CA PHE A 189 10.89 10.35 -8.66
C PHE A 189 11.72 9.10 -8.97
N GLY A 190 12.73 8.80 -8.14
CA GLY A 190 13.56 7.61 -8.29
C GLY A 190 12.73 6.32 -8.25
N ALA A 191 11.80 6.20 -7.30
CA ALA A 191 10.89 5.08 -7.21
C ALA A 191 10.01 4.93 -8.46
N THR A 192 9.48 6.05 -8.97
CA THR A 192 8.66 6.07 -10.19
C THR A 192 9.45 5.62 -11.41
N VAL A 193 10.67 6.12 -11.61
CA VAL A 193 11.53 5.72 -12.73
C VAL A 193 11.88 4.23 -12.67
N ILE A 194 12.28 3.73 -11.50
CA ILE A 194 12.62 2.31 -11.32
C ILE A 194 11.39 1.42 -11.59
N CYS A 195 10.23 1.77 -11.02
CA CYS A 195 8.99 1.04 -11.26
C CYS A 195 8.60 1.05 -12.73
N LEU A 196 8.70 2.20 -13.40
CA LEU A 196 8.37 2.35 -14.82
C LEU A 196 9.23 1.42 -15.69
N ILE A 197 10.54 1.35 -15.44
CA ILE A 197 11.44 0.43 -16.14
C ILE A 197 10.96 -1.02 -15.98
N PHE A 198 10.69 -1.47 -14.76
CA PHE A 198 10.21 -2.83 -14.51
C PHE A 198 8.87 -3.12 -15.16
N TYR A 199 7.92 -2.18 -15.14
CA TYR A 199 6.62 -2.35 -15.78
C TYR A 199 6.71 -2.38 -17.30
N ILE A 200 7.52 -1.52 -17.92
CA ILE A 200 7.74 -1.53 -19.37
C ILE A 200 8.35 -2.86 -19.82
N LEU A 201 9.42 -3.32 -19.15
CA LEU A 201 10.07 -4.59 -19.48
C LEU A 201 9.11 -5.78 -19.33
N SER A 202 8.33 -5.78 -18.25
CA SER A 202 7.30 -6.78 -17.97
C SER A 202 6.20 -6.79 -19.04
N ALA A 203 5.69 -5.61 -19.41
CA ALA A 203 4.67 -5.45 -20.44
C ALA A 203 5.16 -5.95 -21.81
N VAL A 204 6.38 -5.57 -22.21
CA VAL A 204 6.99 -6.04 -23.47
C VAL A 204 7.07 -7.56 -23.51
N LYS A 205 7.49 -8.20 -22.40
CA LYS A 205 7.57 -9.65 -22.31
C LYS A 205 6.20 -10.33 -22.36
N ILE A 206 5.21 -9.80 -21.65
CA ILE A 206 3.82 -10.28 -21.70
C ILE A 206 3.27 -10.17 -23.12
N SER A 207 3.40 -9.02 -23.78
CA SER A 207 2.91 -8.78 -25.14
C SER A 207 3.50 -9.78 -26.14
N ARG A 208 4.82 -10.05 -26.05
CA ARG A 208 5.47 -11.06 -26.90
C ARG A 208 4.97 -12.48 -26.65
N GLN A 209 4.60 -12.82 -25.41
CA GLN A 209 4.04 -14.13 -25.08
C GLN A 209 2.61 -14.29 -25.59
N MET A 210 1.79 -13.23 -25.50
CA MET A 210 0.41 -13.24 -26.00
C MET A 210 0.34 -13.44 -27.52
N ILE A 211 1.21 -12.77 -28.29
CA ILE A 211 1.28 -12.92 -29.75
C ILE A 211 1.63 -14.37 -30.16
N LYS A 212 2.38 -15.09 -29.34
CA LYS A 212 2.79 -16.48 -29.62
C LYS A 212 1.72 -17.53 -29.25
N HIS A 213 0.49 -17.13 -28.93
CA HIS A 213 -0.67 -17.98 -28.60
C HIS A 213 -0.45 -19.04 -27.50
N LYS A 214 0.61 -18.94 -26.69
CA LYS A 214 0.86 -19.85 -25.56
C LYS A 214 0.21 -19.33 -24.27
N MET A 215 -1.09 -19.01 -24.29
CA MET A 215 -1.79 -18.59 -23.07
C MET A 215 -2.24 -19.79 -22.24
N HIS A 216 -1.47 -20.10 -21.19
CA HIS A 216 -1.87 -21.05 -20.15
C HIS A 216 -2.75 -20.37 -19.09
N LYS A 217 -3.66 -21.12 -18.47
CA LYS A 217 -4.57 -20.65 -17.41
C LYS A 217 -3.86 -19.89 -16.28
N ASN A 218 -2.65 -20.32 -15.90
CA ASN A 218 -1.84 -19.66 -14.86
C ASN A 218 -1.38 -18.24 -15.24
N GLN A 219 -1.21 -17.94 -16.54
CA GLN A 219 -0.82 -16.60 -16.98
C GLN A 219 -1.96 -15.57 -16.84
N SER A 220 -3.22 -16.00 -16.96
CA SER A 220 -4.36 -15.08 -16.76
C SER A 220 -4.35 -14.49 -15.35
N MET A 221 -3.97 -15.29 -14.35
CA MET A 221 -3.82 -14.82 -12.98
C MET A 221 -2.65 -13.84 -12.83
N GLU A 222 -1.48 -14.16 -13.38
CA GLU A 222 -0.31 -13.27 -13.35
C GLU A 222 -0.60 -11.91 -14.02
N ILE A 223 -1.32 -11.90 -15.14
CA ILE A 223 -1.73 -10.66 -15.83
C ILE A 223 -2.65 -9.81 -14.95
N ARG A 224 -3.60 -10.42 -14.22
CA ARG A 224 -4.46 -9.67 -13.31
C ARG A 224 -3.67 -9.04 -12.16
N LEU A 225 -2.72 -9.77 -11.59
CA LEU A 225 -1.83 -9.25 -10.54
C LEU A 225 -0.92 -8.13 -11.08
N PHE A 226 -0.44 -8.28 -12.32
CA PHE A 226 0.31 -7.23 -13.02
C PHE A 226 -0.53 -5.97 -13.21
N ILE A 227 -1.77 -6.08 -13.71
CA ILE A 227 -2.69 -4.95 -13.87
C ILE A 227 -2.97 -4.28 -12.52
N SER A 228 -3.19 -5.05 -11.45
CA SER A 228 -3.35 -4.51 -10.09
C SER A 228 -2.18 -3.62 -9.69
N SER A 229 -0.96 -4.14 -9.86
CA SER A 229 0.25 -3.40 -9.51
C SER A 229 0.51 -2.18 -10.42
N LEU A 230 0.08 -2.25 -11.68
CA LEU A 230 0.18 -1.15 -12.64
C LEU A 230 -0.77 0.00 -12.29
N ILE A 231 -2.00 -0.30 -11.84
CA ILE A 231 -2.94 0.72 -11.36
C ILE A 231 -2.43 1.36 -10.07
N GLN A 232 -1.80 0.60 -9.17
CA GLN A 232 -1.15 1.18 -8.00
C GLN A 232 0.01 2.11 -8.38
N PHE A 233 0.78 1.75 -9.41
CA PHE A 233 1.88 2.56 -9.92
C PHE A 233 1.42 3.89 -10.55
N SER A 234 0.26 3.94 -11.21
CA SER A 234 -0.24 5.21 -11.75
C SER A 234 -0.54 6.24 -10.65
N LEU A 235 -0.98 5.79 -9.47
CA LEU A 235 -1.18 6.67 -8.32
C LEU A 235 0.15 7.21 -7.76
N LEU A 236 1.19 6.38 -7.68
CA LEU A 236 2.54 6.83 -7.32
C LEU A 236 3.07 7.87 -8.33
N SER A 237 2.78 7.67 -9.61
CA SER A 237 3.17 8.62 -10.67
C SER A 237 2.47 9.97 -10.50
N LEU A 238 1.20 9.98 -10.08
CA LEU A 238 0.45 11.21 -9.76
C LEU A 238 1.05 11.94 -8.55
N VAL A 239 1.41 11.22 -7.50
CA VAL A 239 2.11 11.78 -6.31
C VAL A 239 3.42 12.43 -6.73
N THR A 240 4.21 11.73 -7.55
CA THR A 240 5.48 12.22 -8.07
C THR A 240 5.29 13.48 -8.92
N ALA A 241 4.28 13.48 -9.81
CA ALA A 241 3.95 14.66 -10.61
C ALA A 241 3.61 15.87 -9.72
N ASN A 242 2.83 15.67 -8.66
CA ASN A 242 2.51 16.73 -7.69
C ASN A 242 3.78 17.27 -7.00
N GLN A 243 4.71 16.40 -6.62
CA GLN A 243 5.97 16.84 -5.99
C GLN A 243 6.90 17.58 -6.94
N VAL A 244 7.06 17.08 -8.17
CA VAL A 244 7.83 17.77 -9.20
C VAL A 244 7.24 19.16 -9.45
N TRP A 245 5.92 19.27 -9.56
CA TRP A 245 5.26 20.56 -9.75
C TRP A 245 5.45 21.50 -8.56
N THR A 246 5.47 20.96 -7.34
CA THR A 246 5.71 21.74 -6.12
C THR A 246 7.12 22.32 -6.11
N ILE A 247 8.13 21.52 -6.47
CA ILE A 247 9.53 21.97 -6.58
C ILE A 247 9.67 23.03 -7.68
N VAL A 248 9.04 22.84 -8.84
CA VAL A 248 9.08 23.81 -9.96
C VAL A 248 8.37 25.11 -9.59
N ALA A 249 7.22 25.06 -8.92
CA ALA A 249 6.52 26.25 -8.47
C ALA A 249 7.33 27.01 -7.40
N SER A 250 7.99 26.27 -6.50
CA SER A 250 8.85 26.83 -5.46
C SER A 250 10.09 27.51 -6.06
N SER A 251 10.73 26.91 -7.07
CA SER A 251 11.91 27.52 -7.72
C SER A 251 11.56 28.78 -8.51
N GLN A 252 10.30 28.93 -8.93
CA GLN A 252 9.77 30.13 -9.59
C GLN A 252 9.26 31.20 -8.61
N GLY A 253 9.34 30.98 -7.29
CA GLY A 253 8.83 31.91 -6.28
C GLY A 253 7.30 32.07 -6.27
N LYS A 254 6.55 31.12 -6.85
CA LYS A 254 5.08 31.17 -6.94
C LYS A 254 4.42 30.63 -5.68
N ASN A 255 4.52 31.39 -4.59
CA ASN A 255 4.07 30.97 -3.25
C ASN A 255 2.60 30.52 -3.19
N ASP A 256 1.67 31.21 -3.88
CA ASP A 256 0.26 30.82 -3.91
C ASP A 256 0.04 29.46 -4.59
N THR A 257 0.79 29.19 -5.67
CA THR A 257 0.75 27.90 -6.37
C THR A 257 1.32 26.79 -5.49
N VAL A 258 2.41 27.05 -4.76
CA VAL A 258 3.01 26.10 -3.82
C VAL A 258 2.04 25.73 -2.71
N LEU A 259 1.37 26.71 -2.11
CA LEU A 259 0.35 26.47 -1.07
C LEU A 259 -0.81 25.64 -1.62
N TRP A 260 -1.29 25.95 -2.81
CA TRP A 260 -2.34 25.17 -3.46
C TRP A 260 -1.91 23.72 -3.75
N LEU A 261 -0.67 23.51 -4.23
CA LEU A 261 -0.12 22.18 -4.47
C LEU A 261 0.07 21.38 -3.17
N TYR A 262 0.43 22.04 -2.07
CA TYR A 262 0.43 21.41 -0.75
C TYR A 262 -0.97 20.99 -0.31
N ASP A 263 -1.98 21.83 -0.52
CA ASP A 263 -3.37 21.45 -0.21
C ASP A 263 -3.86 20.31 -1.12
N LEU A 264 -3.48 20.29 -2.40
CA LEU A 264 -3.78 19.20 -3.34
C LEU A 264 -3.06 17.89 -2.99
N SER A 265 -1.87 17.98 -2.39
CA SER A 265 -1.08 16.80 -2.03
C SER A 265 -1.81 15.88 -1.05
N TYR A 266 -2.68 16.41 -0.18
CA TYR A 266 -3.46 15.63 0.79
C TYR A 266 -4.45 14.68 0.08
N PRO A 267 -5.41 15.14 -0.74
CA PRO A 267 -6.25 14.24 -1.53
C PRO A 267 -5.49 13.23 -2.39
N VAL A 268 -4.38 13.64 -3.00
CA VAL A 268 -3.57 12.73 -3.83
C VAL A 268 -2.93 11.63 -2.99
N LEU A 269 -2.45 11.98 -1.79
CA LEU A 269 -1.92 11.02 -0.83
C LEU A 269 -3.02 10.10 -0.29
N ASP A 270 -4.22 10.64 -0.02
CA ASP A 270 -5.38 9.88 0.40
C ASP A 270 -5.73 8.80 -0.62
N MET A 271 -5.70 9.15 -1.91
CA MET A 271 -5.92 8.20 -3.00
C MET A 271 -4.84 7.12 -3.02
N LEU A 272 -3.58 7.46 -2.80
CA LEU A 272 -2.44 6.53 -2.83
C LEU A 272 -2.64 5.37 -1.85
N TYR A 273 -2.82 5.67 -0.56
CA TYR A 273 -2.94 4.63 0.47
C TYR A 273 -4.35 4.00 0.52
N SER A 274 -5.38 4.70 0.02
CA SER A 274 -6.76 4.20 0.08
C SER A 274 -7.14 3.30 -1.09
N ALA A 275 -6.52 3.44 -2.26
CA ALA A 275 -6.95 2.73 -3.47
C ALA A 275 -6.52 1.25 -3.48
N ASN A 276 -5.36 0.92 -2.89
CA ASN A 276 -4.77 -0.41 -2.89
C ASN A 276 -5.78 -1.55 -2.54
N PRO A 277 -6.49 -1.50 -1.39
CA PRO A 277 -7.42 -2.57 -1.02
C PRO A 277 -8.57 -2.75 -2.02
N TRP A 278 -9.05 -1.68 -2.64
CA TRP A 278 -10.09 -1.74 -3.67
C TRP A 278 -9.57 -2.34 -4.97
N ILE A 279 -8.38 -1.92 -5.42
CA ILE A 279 -7.74 -2.47 -6.62
C ILE A 279 -7.54 -3.98 -6.46
N LEU A 280 -7.08 -4.43 -5.28
CA LEU A 280 -6.93 -5.86 -4.98
C LEU A 280 -8.27 -6.60 -4.99
N CYS A 281 -9.33 -6.01 -4.44
CA CYS A 281 -10.67 -6.59 -4.48
C CYS A 281 -11.22 -6.70 -5.91
N LEU A 282 -10.91 -5.74 -6.79
CA LEU A 282 -11.36 -5.75 -8.18
C LEU A 282 -10.59 -6.78 -9.03
N THR A 283 -9.28 -6.89 -8.82
CA THR A 283 -8.39 -7.67 -9.69
C THR A 283 -8.13 -9.10 -9.21
N SER A 284 -8.10 -9.35 -7.88
CA SER A 284 -7.71 -10.63 -7.29
C SER A 284 -8.91 -11.40 -6.74
N SER A 285 -9.25 -12.52 -7.40
CA SER A 285 -10.26 -13.45 -6.88
C SER A 285 -9.85 -14.09 -5.56
N ALA A 286 -8.55 -14.38 -5.38
CA ALA A 286 -8.03 -14.95 -4.14
C ALA A 286 -8.24 -14.01 -2.94
N THR A 287 -8.09 -12.71 -3.14
CA THR A 287 -8.36 -11.70 -2.11
C THR A 287 -9.85 -11.66 -1.76
N ARG A 288 -10.74 -11.62 -2.78
CA ARG A 288 -12.19 -11.67 -2.55
C ARG A 288 -12.62 -12.93 -1.81
N ASP A 289 -12.05 -14.08 -2.15
CA ASP A 289 -12.36 -15.34 -1.49
C ASP A 289 -11.86 -15.36 -0.05
N ALA A 290 -10.69 -14.79 0.23
CA ALA A 290 -10.17 -14.63 1.58
C ALA A 290 -11.10 -13.76 2.44
N ILE A 291 -11.56 -12.61 1.92
CA ILE A 291 -12.51 -11.73 2.60
C ILE A 291 -13.85 -12.43 2.82
N ARG A 292 -14.40 -13.09 1.79
CA ARG A 292 -15.68 -13.82 1.91
C ARG A 292 -15.62 -14.91 2.98
N ARG A 293 -14.50 -15.66 3.06
CA ARG A 293 -14.29 -16.67 4.11
C ARG A 293 -14.16 -16.06 5.49
N LEU A 294 -13.60 -14.86 5.60
CA LEU A 294 -13.48 -14.12 6.85
C LEU A 294 -14.86 -13.63 7.34
N LEU A 295 -15.67 -13.05 6.45
CA LEU A 295 -16.97 -12.45 6.78
C LEU A 295 -18.10 -13.47 6.93
N LEU A 296 -18.04 -14.60 6.21
CA LEU A 296 -19.07 -15.64 6.20
C LEU A 296 -18.50 -17.00 6.65
N PRO A 297 -18.03 -17.13 7.90
CA PRO A 297 -17.40 -18.36 8.39
C PRO A 297 -18.37 -19.55 8.40
N LEU A 298 -19.68 -19.30 8.60
CA LEU A 298 -20.71 -20.34 8.74
C LEU A 298 -21.08 -21.02 7.42
N ARG A 299 -21.02 -20.31 6.28
CA ARG A 299 -21.42 -20.86 4.97
C ARG A 299 -20.45 -21.95 4.47
N ASN A 300 -19.19 -21.91 4.89
CA ASN A 300 -18.17 -22.85 4.43
C ASN A 300 -18.09 -24.14 5.23
N ARG A 301 -18.64 -24.21 6.46
CA ARG A 301 -18.73 -25.47 7.22
C ARG A 301 -19.66 -26.47 6.51
N VAL A 302 -20.73 -26.00 5.89
CA VAL A 302 -21.73 -26.87 5.22
C VAL A 302 -21.14 -27.52 3.95
N ALA A 303 -20.33 -26.78 3.18
CA ALA A 303 -19.69 -27.31 1.98
C ALA A 303 -18.61 -28.37 2.28
N SER A 304 -17.88 -28.25 3.40
CA SER A 304 -16.91 -29.27 3.82
C SER A 304 -17.55 -30.54 4.38
N VAL A 305 -18.74 -30.45 4.97
CA VAL A 305 -19.46 -31.62 5.52
C VAL A 305 -20.07 -32.48 4.41
N GLN A 306 -20.52 -31.88 3.30
CA GLN A 306 -21.05 -32.65 2.18
C GLN A 306 -20.00 -33.48 1.43
N VAL A 307 -18.76 -32.97 1.28
CA VAL A 307 -17.67 -33.72 0.63
C VAL A 307 -17.18 -34.90 1.47
N ALA A 308 -17.26 -34.82 2.80
CA ALA A 308 -16.94 -35.95 3.67
C ALA A 308 -18.02 -37.06 3.63
N SER A 309 -19.30 -36.71 3.47
CA SER A 309 -20.38 -37.71 3.41
C SER A 309 -20.44 -38.46 2.07
N SER A 310 -20.07 -37.84 0.95
CA SER A 310 -20.07 -38.49 -0.36
C SER A 310 -18.84 -39.38 -0.58
N ALA A 311 -17.70 -39.09 0.05
CA ALA A 311 -16.52 -39.95 0.02
C ALA A 311 -16.69 -41.25 0.85
N PHE A 312 -17.52 -41.21 1.90
CA PHE A 312 -17.82 -42.40 2.71
C PHE A 312 -18.89 -43.30 2.09
N ALA A 313 -19.76 -42.76 1.23
CA ALA A 313 -20.79 -43.54 0.54
C ALA A 313 -20.27 -44.30 -0.69
N SER A 314 -19.08 -43.96 -1.23
CA SER A 314 -18.52 -44.65 -2.40
C SER A 314 -17.50 -45.75 -2.07
N SER A 315 -17.08 -45.92 -0.81
CA SER A 315 -16.08 -46.94 -0.45
C SER A 315 -16.69 -48.29 -0.04
N THR A 316 -17.99 -48.37 0.18
CA THR A 316 -18.70 -49.61 0.54
C THR A 316 -19.30 -50.37 -0.64
N ALA A 317 -19.23 -49.86 -1.86
CA ALA A 317 -19.86 -50.46 -3.03
C ALA A 317 -18.91 -51.28 -3.96
N SER A 318 -17.60 -51.35 -3.70
CA SER A 318 -16.63 -51.99 -4.62
C SER A 318 -16.03 -53.31 -4.13
N MET A 319 -16.46 -53.87 -3.00
CA MET A 319 -16.05 -55.22 -2.56
C MET A 319 -17.14 -56.25 -2.85
N MET A 320 -17.40 -56.54 -4.14
CA MET A 320 -17.99 -57.82 -4.54
C MET A 320 -16.96 -58.61 -5.35
N PRO A 321 -16.50 -59.78 -4.86
CA PRO A 321 -15.52 -60.59 -5.57
C PRO A 321 -16.14 -61.26 -6.80
N GLN A 322 -15.51 -61.08 -7.95
CA GLN A 322 -15.87 -61.77 -9.19
C GLN A 322 -15.56 -63.27 -9.07
N ARG A 323 -16.57 -64.10 -9.35
CA ARG A 323 -16.43 -65.56 -9.50
C ARG A 323 -15.58 -65.90 -10.73
N PRO A 324 -14.64 -66.87 -10.63
CA PRO A 324 -13.91 -67.35 -11.79
C PRO A 324 -14.81 -68.21 -12.71
N PRO A 325 -14.51 -68.24 -14.03
CA PRO A 325 -15.31 -68.96 -15.02
C PRO A 325 -15.11 -70.49 -14.92
N PRO A 326 -16.15 -71.28 -15.23
CA PRO A 326 -16.06 -72.74 -15.26
C PRO A 326 -15.30 -73.21 -16.51
N SER A 327 -14.45 -74.22 -16.29
CA SER A 327 -13.67 -74.96 -17.28
C SER A 327 -14.49 -75.99 -18.05
#